data_AF-A0A847W6C7-F1
#
_entry.id   AF-A0A847W6C7-F1
#
_cell.length_a   1.000
_cell.length_b   1.000
_cell.length_c   1.000
_cell.angle_alpha   90.00
_cell.angle_beta   90.00
_cell.angle_gamma   90.00
#
_symmetry.space_group_name_H-M   'P 1'
#
loop_
_entity.id
_entity.type
_entity.pdbx_description
1 polymer ?
#
loop_
_entity_poly.entity_id
_entity_poly.type
_entity_poly.pdbx_seq_one_letter_code
_entity_poly.pdbx_strand_id
1 'polypeptide(L)'
;MKSNIVKKLLSVLLLTILFSYFQKTQFSVQAGDFVEGRCQFWPAVQNSPPRNNDATFTATGFLVYQEKEGKKCYFPGSCIQGDKEINIVVEGLNFNDPKNEWNFTPKKVSFVLQKIKGSGSVERAWDKSANINNGAASVSQNFGNKGKYRAVVFFNEVVVGGSLSCSIKQSMFFIASESCDPNSCSTTPSDPTNPTEGLYDLCLMQIGDSQPDALAHCLDCFESKGIWTAVGCIPKEPKQIVSTIIEIGLIISGAIVLIMILAGAFMLSTSQGDPKKTQEAKELITSAIIGLLFVIFSITILQFIGVSVLKIPGFGE
;
A
#
# COMPACT_ATOMS: atom_id res chain seq x y z
N MET A 1 39.35 -18.00 11.45
CA MET A 1 38.58 -18.29 10.21
C MET A 1 37.07 -18.36 10.41
N LYS A 2 36.58 -18.88 11.55
CA LYS A 2 35.16 -18.88 11.98
C LYS A 2 34.46 -17.50 12.10
N SER A 3 35.20 -16.39 12.19
CA SER A 3 34.64 -15.06 12.51
C SER A 3 34.01 -14.33 11.30
N ASN A 4 34.56 -14.50 10.09
CA ASN A 4 34.11 -13.72 8.92
C ASN A 4 32.85 -14.28 8.25
N ILE A 5 32.65 -15.60 8.31
CA ILE A 5 31.44 -16.25 7.78
C ILE A 5 30.23 -15.94 8.68
N VAL A 6 30.40 -16.00 10.01
CA VAL A 6 29.34 -15.62 10.95
C VAL A 6 28.98 -14.14 10.81
N LYS A 7 29.95 -13.24 10.60
CA LYS A 7 29.67 -11.81 10.33
C LYS A 7 28.92 -11.60 9.01
N LYS A 8 29.24 -12.33 7.94
CA LYS A 8 28.50 -12.24 6.66
C LYS A 8 27.08 -12.80 6.79
N LEU A 9 26.91 -13.93 7.46
CA LEU A 9 25.59 -14.53 7.71
C LEU A 9 24.73 -13.61 8.58
N LEU A 10 25.31 -13.02 9.63
CA LEU A 10 24.63 -12.07 10.52
C LEU A 10 24.28 -10.77 9.78
N SER A 11 25.14 -10.30 8.86
CA SER A 11 24.85 -9.11 8.03
C SER A 11 23.72 -9.36 7.03
N VAL A 12 23.62 -10.56 6.46
CA VAL A 12 22.53 -10.92 5.53
C VAL A 12 21.22 -11.14 6.28
N LEU A 13 21.26 -11.76 7.47
CA LEU A 13 20.10 -11.82 8.37
C LEU A 13 19.66 -10.43 8.85
N LEU A 14 20.61 -9.54 9.21
CA LEU A 14 20.28 -8.17 9.58
C LEU A 14 19.70 -7.36 8.41
N LEU A 15 20.21 -7.52 7.19
CA LEU A 15 19.65 -6.86 6.01
C LEU A 15 18.25 -7.38 5.66
N THR A 16 18.00 -8.69 5.74
CA THR A 16 16.67 -9.26 5.46
C THR A 16 15.65 -8.93 6.55
N ILE A 17 16.08 -8.87 7.82
CA ILE A 17 15.26 -8.39 8.93
C ILE A 17 14.99 -6.89 8.79
N LEU A 18 16.00 -6.07 8.43
CA LEU A 18 15.82 -4.64 8.17
C LEU A 18 14.92 -4.37 6.96
N PHE A 19 15.03 -5.16 5.89
CA PHE A 19 14.17 -5.05 4.71
C PHE A 19 12.72 -5.43 5.04
N SER A 20 12.52 -6.48 5.84
CA SER A 20 11.21 -6.85 6.39
C SER A 20 10.65 -5.78 7.35
N TYR A 21 11.51 -5.16 8.17
CA TYR A 21 11.11 -4.09 9.09
C TYR A 21 10.78 -2.79 8.35
N PHE A 22 11.48 -2.52 7.24
CA PHE A 22 11.26 -1.36 6.38
C PHE A 22 9.99 -1.49 5.53
N GLN A 23 9.63 -2.70 5.09
CA GLN A 23 8.29 -2.94 4.52
C GLN A 23 7.18 -2.77 5.56
N LYS A 24 7.42 -3.15 6.83
CA LYS A 24 6.44 -3.05 7.91
C LYS A 24 6.08 -1.60 8.30
N THR A 25 6.95 -0.62 8.02
CA THR A 25 6.68 0.81 8.29
C THR A 25 6.00 1.57 7.16
N GLN A 26 5.74 0.94 6.00
CA GLN A 26 5.02 1.58 4.88
C GLN A 26 3.62 1.00 4.62
N PHE A 27 3.21 -0.06 5.31
CA PHE A 27 1.89 -0.67 5.13
C PHE A 27 1.17 -0.87 6.46
N SER A 28 0.67 0.24 7.00
CA SER A 28 -0.53 0.22 7.83
C SER A 28 -1.53 1.17 7.17
N VAL A 29 -2.23 0.64 6.16
CA VAL A 29 -3.54 1.13 5.78
C VAL A 29 -4.46 -0.06 6.01
N GLN A 30 -4.91 -0.19 7.25
CA GLN A 30 -6.11 -0.96 7.54
C GLN A 30 -7.25 -0.24 6.83
N ALA A 31 -7.69 -0.79 5.71
CA ALA A 31 -9.00 -0.52 5.17
C ALA A 31 -10.01 -1.05 6.19
N GLY A 32 -10.77 -0.17 6.84
CA GLY A 32 -11.90 -0.59 7.66
C GLY A 32 -12.23 0.23 8.90
N ASP A 33 -11.38 1.17 9.36
CA ASP A 33 -11.71 1.93 10.57
C ASP A 33 -11.69 3.44 10.31
N PHE A 34 -12.80 4.09 10.65
CA PHE A 34 -12.95 5.54 10.78
C PHE A 34 -11.80 6.12 11.63
N VAL A 35 -10.86 6.84 11.01
CA VAL A 35 -9.68 7.37 11.73
C VAL A 35 -9.86 8.84 12.06
N GLU A 36 -10.09 9.11 13.33
CA GLU A 36 -10.17 10.42 13.95
C GLU A 36 -8.91 11.27 13.68
N GLY A 37 -9.10 12.46 13.11
CA GLY A 37 -8.04 13.45 12.88
C GLY A 37 -7.85 14.35 14.10
N ARG A 38 -6.71 14.27 14.78
CA ARG A 38 -6.38 15.19 15.89
C ARG A 38 -5.84 16.51 15.33
N CYS A 39 -6.21 17.62 15.96
CA CYS A 39 -5.65 18.91 15.58
C CYS A 39 -4.26 19.16 16.22
N GLN A 40 -3.51 20.03 15.58
CA GLN A 40 -2.18 20.45 15.99
C GLN A 40 -2.11 21.97 16.04
N PHE A 41 -1.61 22.49 17.16
CA PHE A 41 -1.37 23.91 17.34
C PHE A 41 0.08 24.25 16.99
N TRP A 42 0.24 25.17 16.04
CA TRP A 42 1.52 25.69 15.57
C TRP A 42 1.78 27.06 16.22
N PRO A 43 2.77 27.17 17.13
CA PRO A 43 3.07 28.45 17.78
C PRO A 43 3.58 29.48 16.76
N ALA A 44 3.29 30.76 16.98
CA ALA A 44 3.79 31.85 16.15
C ALA A 44 5.34 32.03 16.23
N VAL A 45 5.97 31.44 17.24
CA VAL A 45 7.42 31.44 17.42
C VAL A 45 8.07 30.50 16.40
N GLN A 46 8.88 31.05 15.50
CA GLN A 46 9.64 30.27 14.50
C GLN A 46 10.42 29.12 15.16
N ASN A 47 10.33 27.94 14.55
CA ASN A 47 11.00 26.69 14.98
C ASN A 47 10.47 26.02 16.26
N SER A 48 9.34 26.46 16.82
CA SER A 48 8.69 25.71 17.91
C SER A 48 7.94 24.50 17.37
N PRO A 49 8.07 23.30 17.97
CA PRO A 49 7.33 22.12 17.52
C PRO A 49 5.81 22.29 17.74
N PRO A 50 4.97 21.70 16.86
CA PRO A 50 3.53 21.74 17.04
C PRO A 50 3.11 20.97 18.30
N ARG A 51 2.12 21.49 19.02
CA ARG A 51 1.52 20.83 20.19
C ARG A 51 0.26 20.10 19.76
N ASN A 52 0.13 18.84 20.14
CA ASN A 52 -1.12 18.10 19.93
C ASN A 52 -2.19 18.65 20.87
N ASN A 53 -3.41 18.78 20.38
CA ASN A 53 -4.57 19.09 21.21
C ASN A 53 -5.54 17.89 21.25
N ASP A 54 -6.56 18.01 22.10
CA ASP A 54 -7.62 17.00 22.24
C ASP A 54 -8.81 17.27 21.30
N ALA A 55 -8.78 18.35 20.52
CA ALA A 55 -9.82 18.61 19.54
C ALA A 55 -9.69 17.67 18.34
N THR A 56 -10.83 17.15 17.90
CA THR A 56 -10.90 16.19 16.80
C THR A 56 -11.78 16.72 15.68
N PHE A 57 -11.37 16.43 14.45
CA PHE A 57 -12.09 16.78 13.24
C PHE A 57 -12.40 15.49 12.48
N THR A 58 -13.69 15.22 12.31
CA THR A 58 -14.21 13.98 11.73
C THR A 58 -15.03 14.27 10.49
N ALA A 59 -15.07 13.31 9.57
CA ALA A 59 -15.91 13.31 8.39
C ALA A 59 -16.60 11.96 8.29
N THR A 60 -17.85 11.93 7.83
CA THR A 60 -18.61 10.69 7.64
C THR A 60 -18.47 10.11 6.24
N GLY A 61 -18.22 10.96 5.24
CA GLY A 61 -18.15 10.55 3.84
C GLY A 61 -17.15 11.40 3.08
N PHE A 62 -16.40 10.76 2.19
CA PHE A 62 -15.54 11.42 1.22
C PHE A 62 -15.90 10.87 -0.16
N LEU A 63 -16.50 11.71 -0.98
CA LEU A 63 -17.03 11.35 -2.29
C LEU A 63 -16.30 12.12 -3.38
N VAL A 64 -15.96 11.42 -4.47
CA VAL A 64 -15.55 12.05 -5.72
C VAL A 64 -16.47 11.57 -6.82
N TYR A 65 -16.97 12.51 -7.60
CA TYR A 65 -17.80 12.18 -8.75
C TYR A 65 -17.58 13.16 -9.89
N GLN A 66 -17.94 12.72 -11.09
CA GLN A 66 -17.96 13.53 -12.29
C GLN A 66 -19.36 13.48 -12.89
N GLU A 67 -19.86 14.61 -13.37
CA GLU A 67 -21.14 14.64 -14.07
C GLU A 67 -20.95 14.20 -15.53
N LYS A 68 -21.67 13.15 -15.93
CA LYS A 68 -21.72 12.68 -17.32
C LYS A 68 -23.19 12.49 -17.71
N GLU A 69 -23.60 13.13 -18.81
CA GLU A 69 -24.96 13.00 -19.37
C GLU A 69 -26.10 13.25 -18.34
N GLY A 70 -25.89 14.19 -17.41
CA GLY A 70 -26.86 14.51 -16.35
C GLY A 70 -26.91 13.55 -15.16
N LYS A 71 -26.01 12.55 -15.11
CA LYS A 71 -25.84 11.61 -13.99
C LYS A 71 -24.55 11.90 -13.22
N LYS A 72 -24.57 11.71 -11.90
CA LYS A 72 -23.38 11.77 -11.05
C LYS A 72 -22.69 10.41 -11.08
N CYS A 73 -21.50 10.35 -11.67
CA CYS A 73 -20.69 9.13 -11.75
C CYS A 73 -19.64 9.14 -10.63
N TYR A 74 -19.84 8.31 -9.61
CA TYR A 74 -19.01 8.26 -8.41
C TYR A 74 -17.76 7.40 -8.60
N PHE A 75 -16.72 7.74 -7.85
CA PHE A 75 -15.48 6.98 -7.68
C PHE A 75 -15.36 6.50 -6.21
N PRO A 76 -14.92 5.26 -5.95
CA PRO A 76 -14.67 4.19 -6.91
C PRO A 76 -16.00 3.69 -7.52
N GLY A 77 -16.01 3.49 -8.84
CA GLY A 77 -17.23 3.09 -9.58
C GLY A 77 -17.23 3.50 -11.06
N SER A 78 -16.53 4.59 -11.35
CA SER A 78 -16.57 5.25 -12.66
C SER A 78 -15.19 5.81 -13.00
N CYS A 79 -14.82 5.73 -14.28
CA CYS A 79 -13.59 6.37 -14.74
C CYS A 79 -13.74 7.90 -14.70
N ILE A 80 -12.77 8.58 -14.07
CA ILE A 80 -12.71 10.03 -13.97
C ILE A 80 -11.88 10.58 -15.13
N GLN A 81 -12.48 11.42 -15.97
CA GLN A 81 -11.77 12.08 -17.07
C GLN A 81 -11.03 13.31 -16.54
N GLY A 82 -9.71 13.35 -16.75
CA GLY A 82 -8.86 14.44 -16.27
C GLY A 82 -9.21 15.81 -16.87
N ASP A 83 -9.69 15.83 -18.12
CA ASP A 83 -9.98 17.06 -18.88
C ASP A 83 -11.38 17.64 -18.62
N LYS A 84 -12.16 17.04 -17.72
CA LYS A 84 -13.50 17.48 -17.35
C LYS A 84 -13.56 17.90 -15.88
N GLU A 85 -14.62 18.63 -15.53
CA GLU A 85 -14.83 19.07 -14.15
C GLU A 85 -15.10 17.87 -13.24
N ILE A 86 -14.43 17.87 -12.08
CA ILE A 86 -14.52 16.82 -11.07
C ILE A 86 -14.97 17.45 -9.78
N ASN A 87 -15.95 16.82 -9.14
CA ASN A 87 -16.53 17.27 -7.89
C ASN A 87 -15.97 16.42 -6.74
N ILE A 88 -15.39 17.11 -5.76
CA ILE A 88 -14.86 16.51 -4.54
C ILE A 88 -15.72 17.01 -3.39
N VAL A 89 -16.35 16.09 -2.66
CA VAL A 89 -17.29 16.39 -1.58
C VAL A 89 -16.89 15.65 -0.32
N VAL A 90 -16.91 16.36 0.80
CA VAL A 90 -16.79 15.75 2.13
C VAL A 90 -18.06 16.05 2.92
N GLU A 91 -18.62 15.01 3.53
CA GLU A 91 -19.91 15.04 4.22
C GLU A 91 -19.76 14.64 5.69
N GLY A 92 -20.65 15.18 6.53
CA GLY A 92 -20.66 14.95 7.98
C GLY A 92 -19.37 15.42 8.67
N LEU A 93 -18.86 16.58 8.24
CA LEU A 93 -17.80 17.31 8.92
C LEU A 93 -18.28 17.71 10.32
N ASN A 94 -17.62 17.17 11.33
CA ASN A 94 -17.89 17.50 12.73
C ASN A 94 -16.59 17.84 13.46
N PHE A 95 -16.61 18.98 14.16
CA PHE A 95 -15.52 19.45 14.99
C PHE A 95 -15.91 19.27 16.46
N ASN A 96 -15.12 18.49 17.18
CA ASN A 96 -15.32 18.24 18.59
C ASN A 96 -14.13 18.80 19.38
N ASP A 97 -14.37 19.80 20.22
CA ASP A 97 -13.38 20.33 21.16
C ASP A 97 -13.84 20.02 22.59
N PRO A 98 -13.41 18.87 23.17
CA PRO A 98 -13.91 18.42 24.46
C PRO A 98 -13.53 19.34 25.63
N LYS A 99 -12.47 20.14 25.47
CA LYS A 99 -12.01 21.08 26.50
C LYS A 99 -12.51 22.51 26.27
N ASN A 100 -13.23 22.75 25.17
CA ASN A 100 -13.67 24.07 24.73
C ASN A 100 -12.57 25.14 24.82
N GLU A 101 -11.34 24.75 24.46
CA GLU A 101 -10.17 25.63 24.52
C GLU A 101 -10.25 26.75 23.48
N TRP A 102 -10.99 26.54 22.39
CA TRP A 102 -10.93 27.40 21.22
C TRP A 102 -12.23 28.17 20.94
N ASN A 103 -13.36 27.77 21.52
CA ASN A 103 -14.68 28.43 21.43
C ASN A 103 -15.04 28.92 20.01
N PHE A 104 -14.64 28.18 18.98
CA PHE A 104 -14.98 28.46 17.59
C PHE A 104 -15.33 27.17 16.86
N THR A 105 -16.15 27.31 15.82
CA THR A 105 -16.47 26.23 14.88
C THR A 105 -15.83 26.54 13.53
N PRO A 106 -15.11 25.60 12.90
CA PRO A 106 -14.51 25.80 11.59
C PRO A 106 -15.59 26.18 10.57
N LYS A 107 -15.38 27.29 9.85
CA LYS A 107 -16.32 27.75 8.80
C LYS A 107 -15.86 27.39 7.39
N LYS A 108 -14.58 27.07 7.23
CA LYS A 108 -13.96 26.75 5.95
C LYS A 108 -13.12 25.50 6.09
N VAL A 109 -12.93 24.77 5.00
CA VAL A 109 -11.94 23.70 4.88
C VAL A 109 -11.16 23.90 3.59
N SER A 110 -9.90 23.48 3.59
CA SER A 110 -9.03 23.51 2.42
C SER A 110 -8.90 22.10 1.84
N PHE A 111 -9.26 21.98 0.57
CA PHE A 111 -9.03 20.81 -0.24
C PHE A 111 -7.67 20.96 -0.89
N VAL A 112 -6.80 19.97 -0.71
CA VAL A 112 -5.50 19.90 -1.35
C VAL A 112 -5.40 18.61 -2.13
N LEU A 113 -5.20 18.78 -3.42
CA LEU A 113 -4.97 17.70 -4.35
C LEU A 113 -3.48 17.53 -4.58
N GLN A 114 -3.01 16.31 -4.43
CA GLN A 114 -1.62 15.95 -4.63
C GLN A 114 -1.52 14.96 -5.79
N LYS A 115 -0.64 15.23 -6.76
CA LYS A 115 -0.33 14.29 -7.84
C LYS A 115 0.78 13.35 -7.38
N ILE A 116 0.54 12.05 -7.52
CA ILE A 116 1.52 11.01 -7.21
C ILE A 116 2.28 10.71 -8.51
N LYS A 117 3.60 10.96 -8.50
CA LYS A 117 4.48 10.63 -9.62
C LYS A 117 4.83 9.14 -9.60
N GLY A 118 5.28 8.60 -10.74
CA GLY A 118 5.70 7.19 -10.86
C GLY A 118 6.81 6.79 -9.88
N SER A 119 7.59 7.74 -9.38
CA SER A 119 8.62 7.54 -8.33
C SER A 119 8.06 7.46 -6.90
N GLY A 120 6.74 7.53 -6.72
CA GLY A 120 6.08 7.59 -5.41
C GLY A 120 6.15 8.95 -4.70
N SER A 121 6.82 9.94 -5.30
CA SER A 121 6.84 11.30 -4.78
C SER A 121 5.50 12.00 -5.01
N VAL A 122 5.13 12.85 -4.06
CA VAL A 122 3.84 13.52 -4.01
C VAL A 122 4.06 15.01 -4.22
N GLU A 123 3.45 15.58 -5.27
CA GLU A 123 3.51 17.01 -5.59
C GLU A 123 2.16 17.67 -5.36
N ARG A 124 2.13 18.86 -4.77
CA ARG A 124 0.89 19.64 -4.64
C ARG A 124 0.46 20.09 -6.04
N ALA A 125 -0.65 19.55 -6.51
CA ALA A 125 -1.19 19.86 -7.84
C ALA A 125 -2.18 21.02 -7.79
N TRP A 126 -2.96 21.12 -6.72
CA TRP A 126 -4.01 22.12 -6.59
C TRP A 126 -4.46 22.27 -5.14
N ASP A 127 -4.88 23.47 -4.76
CA ASP A 127 -5.52 23.73 -3.47
C ASP A 127 -6.61 24.80 -3.58
N LYS A 128 -7.71 24.60 -2.83
CA LYS A 128 -8.81 25.57 -2.74
C LYS A 128 -9.55 25.41 -1.42
N SER A 129 -9.97 26.53 -0.85
CA SER A 129 -10.83 26.54 0.34
C SER A 129 -12.30 26.63 -0.04
N ALA A 130 -13.13 25.88 0.68
CA ALA A 130 -14.60 25.90 0.58
C ALA A 130 -15.22 26.18 1.94
N ASN A 131 -16.39 26.80 1.96
CA ASN A 131 -17.16 26.99 3.19
C ASN A 131 -17.85 25.68 3.58
N ILE A 132 -17.99 25.44 4.88
CA ILE A 132 -18.76 24.31 5.41
C ILE A 132 -20.22 24.77 5.52
N ASN A 133 -21.11 24.12 4.78
CA ASN A 133 -22.55 24.36 4.83
C ASN A 133 -23.23 23.07 5.28
N ASN A 134 -23.97 23.13 6.39
CA ASN A 134 -24.69 21.97 6.96
C ASN A 134 -23.81 20.72 7.17
N GLY A 135 -22.56 20.91 7.61
CA GLY A 135 -21.62 19.81 7.83
C GLY A 135 -21.06 19.20 6.55
N ALA A 136 -21.24 19.84 5.39
CA ALA A 136 -20.63 19.41 4.13
C ALA A 136 -19.81 20.53 3.49
N ALA A 137 -18.76 20.16 2.77
CA ALA A 137 -17.98 21.07 1.94
C ALA A 137 -17.69 20.41 0.60
N SER A 138 -17.72 21.20 -0.47
CA SER A 138 -17.45 20.70 -1.82
C SER A 138 -16.61 21.68 -2.62
N VAL A 139 -15.85 21.12 -3.56
CA VAL A 139 -15.11 21.87 -4.57
C VAL A 139 -15.23 21.20 -5.92
N SER A 140 -15.26 22.01 -6.96
CA SER A 140 -15.32 21.57 -8.36
C SER A 140 -14.17 22.20 -9.13
N GLN A 141 -13.44 21.37 -9.88
CA GLN A 141 -12.29 21.81 -10.67
C GLN A 141 -11.97 20.83 -11.81
N ASN A 142 -11.49 21.35 -12.94
CA ASN A 142 -10.88 20.58 -14.02
C ASN A 142 -9.37 20.44 -13.78
N PHE A 143 -8.84 19.21 -13.79
CA PHE A 143 -7.43 18.91 -13.44
C PHE A 143 -6.52 18.73 -14.67
N GLY A 144 -7.09 18.69 -15.89
CA GLY A 144 -6.44 18.77 -17.20
C GLY A 144 -5.31 17.78 -17.48
N ASN A 145 -5.09 16.79 -16.61
CA ASN A 145 -3.94 15.90 -16.69
C ASN A 145 -4.30 14.51 -16.19
N LYS A 146 -3.88 13.49 -16.94
CA LYS A 146 -3.88 12.12 -16.43
C LYS A 146 -2.91 11.94 -15.28
N GLY A 147 -3.25 11.02 -14.37
CA GLY A 147 -2.37 10.61 -13.30
C GLY A 147 -3.09 10.08 -12.08
N LYS A 148 -2.28 9.65 -11.11
CA LYS A 148 -2.74 9.23 -9.79
C LYS A 148 -2.79 10.47 -8.90
N TYR A 149 -3.92 10.67 -8.24
CA TYR A 149 -4.16 11.80 -7.37
C TYR A 149 -4.55 11.35 -5.97
N ARG A 150 -4.20 12.16 -4.99
CA ARG A 150 -4.60 12.04 -3.60
C ARG A 150 -5.26 13.33 -3.17
N ALA A 151 -6.54 13.28 -2.80
CA ALA A 151 -7.21 14.41 -2.18
C ALA A 151 -7.10 14.31 -0.66
N VAL A 152 -6.67 15.41 -0.06
CA VAL A 152 -6.55 15.59 1.38
C VAL A 152 -7.36 16.82 1.75
N VAL A 153 -8.11 16.74 2.83
CA VAL A 153 -8.84 17.89 3.37
C VAL A 153 -8.24 18.23 4.73
N PHE A 154 -7.96 19.50 4.92
CA PHE A 154 -7.55 20.00 6.22
C PHE A 154 -8.18 21.35 6.49
N PHE A 155 -8.26 21.66 7.76
CA PHE A 155 -8.69 22.94 8.26
C PHE A 155 -7.49 23.66 8.88
N ASN A 156 -7.38 24.96 8.64
CA ASN A 156 -6.36 25.81 9.25
C ASN A 156 -7.00 27.13 9.67
N GLU A 157 -6.92 27.46 10.95
CA GLU A 157 -7.40 28.73 11.52
C GLU A 157 -6.26 29.45 12.21
N VAL A 158 -6.18 30.76 12.01
CA VAL A 158 -5.23 31.60 12.75
C VAL A 158 -5.87 32.00 14.06
N VAL A 159 -5.17 31.75 15.17
CA VAL A 159 -5.65 32.03 16.52
C VAL A 159 -4.60 32.88 17.26
N VAL A 160 -4.96 33.42 18.42
CA VAL A 160 -4.03 34.23 19.20
C VAL A 160 -2.84 33.37 19.65
N GLY A 161 -1.63 33.72 19.19
CA GLY A 161 -0.39 33.02 19.53
C GLY A 161 0.05 31.91 18.56
N GLY A 162 -0.68 31.66 17.47
CA GLY A 162 -0.31 30.62 16.50
C GLY A 162 -1.38 30.29 15.45
N SER A 163 -1.33 29.09 14.87
CA SER A 163 -2.38 28.56 14.00
C SER A 163 -2.79 27.15 14.42
N LEU A 164 -4.09 26.86 14.38
CA LEU A 164 -4.64 25.54 14.61
C LEU A 164 -4.84 24.85 13.26
N SER A 165 -4.16 23.73 13.05
CA SER A 165 -4.31 22.90 11.86
C SER A 165 -4.91 21.55 12.22
N CYS A 166 -6.05 21.20 11.62
CA CYS A 166 -6.71 19.90 11.78
C CYS A 166 -6.71 19.19 10.43
N SER A 167 -6.21 17.96 10.38
CA SER A 167 -6.28 17.13 9.17
C SER A 167 -7.28 16.00 9.39
N ILE A 168 -8.23 15.79 8.48
CA ILE A 168 -8.96 14.52 8.47
C ILE A 168 -7.99 13.44 7.99
N LYS A 169 -7.84 12.34 8.72
CA LYS A 169 -6.96 11.24 8.29
C LYS A 169 -7.48 10.50 7.07
N GLN A 170 -8.74 10.75 6.69
CA GLN A 170 -9.34 10.22 5.47
C GLN A 170 -8.82 11.00 4.26
N SER A 171 -7.75 10.48 3.65
CA SER A 171 -7.36 10.88 2.29
C SER A 171 -7.91 9.87 1.29
N MET A 172 -8.54 10.35 0.23
CA MET A 172 -8.93 9.49 -0.87
C MET A 172 -7.90 9.54 -2.00
N PHE A 173 -7.75 8.40 -2.66
CA PHE A 173 -6.93 8.26 -3.85
C PHE A 173 -7.87 8.02 -5.02
N PHE A 174 -7.58 8.64 -6.16
CA PHE A 174 -8.32 8.40 -7.39
C PHE A 174 -7.41 8.54 -8.59
N ILE A 175 -7.83 7.97 -9.71
CA ILE A 175 -7.07 7.99 -10.97
C ILE A 175 -7.85 8.83 -11.97
N ALA A 176 -7.19 9.81 -12.57
CA ALA A 176 -7.71 10.54 -13.71
C ALA A 176 -7.10 9.96 -15.00
N SER A 177 -7.96 9.60 -15.95
CA SER A 177 -7.57 9.09 -17.27
C SER A 177 -7.93 10.09 -18.38
N GLU A 178 -7.22 10.02 -19.50
CA GLU A 178 -7.58 10.74 -20.74
C GLU A 178 -8.65 9.96 -21.53
N SER A 179 -8.56 8.63 -21.53
CA SER A 179 -9.54 7.74 -22.13
C SER A 179 -10.38 7.07 -21.05
N CYS A 180 -11.69 7.30 -21.08
CA CYS A 180 -12.65 6.61 -20.25
C CYS A 180 -13.73 6.00 -21.14
N ASP A 181 -14.17 4.79 -20.82
CA ASP A 181 -15.36 4.21 -21.45
C ASP A 181 -16.59 5.06 -21.06
N PRO A 182 -17.34 5.61 -22.03
CA PRO A 182 -18.54 6.40 -21.78
C PRO A 182 -19.63 5.62 -21.03
N ASN A 183 -19.63 4.29 -21.09
CA ASN A 183 -20.65 3.45 -20.44
C ASN A 183 -20.31 3.12 -18.97
N SER A 184 -19.10 3.41 -18.49
CA SER A 184 -18.73 3.19 -17.08
C SER A 184 -19.14 4.39 -16.21
N CYS A 185 -20.34 4.31 -15.63
CA CYS A 185 -20.85 5.29 -14.69
C CYS A 185 -21.63 4.59 -13.56
N SER A 186 -21.00 4.48 -12.39
CA SER A 186 -21.69 4.11 -11.16
C SER A 186 -22.41 5.32 -10.57
N THR A 187 -23.73 5.24 -10.47
CA THR A 187 -24.59 6.30 -9.94
C THR A 187 -24.77 6.24 -8.42
N THR A 188 -24.23 5.21 -7.78
CA THR A 188 -24.30 5.01 -6.33
C THR A 188 -22.89 5.16 -5.74
N PRO A 189 -22.71 5.93 -4.65
CA PRO A 189 -21.48 5.89 -3.88
C PRO A 189 -21.17 4.46 -3.46
N SER A 190 -19.97 3.98 -3.74
CA SER A 190 -19.52 2.67 -3.27
C SER A 190 -19.52 2.64 -1.75
N ASP A 191 -20.17 1.64 -1.16
CA ASP A 191 -20.08 1.39 0.27
C ASP A 191 -18.69 0.79 0.57
N PRO A 192 -17.84 1.43 1.41
CA PRO A 192 -16.53 0.88 1.77
C PRO A 192 -16.62 -0.47 2.51
N THR A 193 -17.81 -0.89 2.94
CA THR A 193 -18.05 -2.20 3.55
C THR A 193 -18.33 -3.32 2.55
N ASN A 194 -18.49 -3.00 1.25
CA ASN A 194 -18.79 -3.97 0.20
C ASN A 194 -17.53 -4.23 -0.66
N PRO A 195 -16.79 -5.34 -0.42
CA PRO A 195 -15.44 -5.55 -0.96
C PRO A 195 -15.38 -5.80 -2.47
N THR A 196 -16.51 -6.00 -3.14
CA THR A 196 -16.57 -6.36 -4.57
C THR A 196 -16.55 -5.16 -5.52
N GLU A 197 -16.85 -3.94 -5.06
CA GLU A 197 -17.03 -2.78 -5.96
C GLU A 197 -15.89 -1.76 -5.96
N GLY A 198 -14.92 -1.85 -5.03
CA GLY A 198 -13.70 -1.02 -5.01
C GLY A 198 -12.42 -1.77 -5.45
N LEU A 199 -12.59 -3.03 -5.88
CA LEU A 199 -11.54 -4.02 -6.04
C LEU A 199 -10.62 -3.76 -7.23
N TYR A 200 -11.24 -3.40 -8.34
CA TYR A 200 -10.54 -3.11 -9.59
C TYR A 200 -9.74 -1.81 -9.51
N ASP A 201 -10.23 -0.81 -8.77
CA ASP A 201 -9.55 0.47 -8.58
C ASP A 201 -8.30 0.33 -7.70
N LEU A 202 -8.32 -0.56 -6.70
CA LEU A 202 -7.13 -0.89 -5.90
C LEU A 202 -6.04 -1.57 -6.73
N CYS A 203 -6.42 -2.57 -7.54
CA CYS A 203 -5.47 -3.26 -8.42
C CYS A 203 -4.89 -2.31 -9.48
N LEU A 204 -5.71 -1.46 -10.10
CA LEU A 204 -5.24 -0.42 -11.03
C LEU A 204 -4.34 0.62 -10.34
N MET A 205 -4.61 0.94 -9.07
CA MET A 205 -3.77 1.84 -8.28
C MET A 205 -2.39 1.23 -7.98
N GLN A 206 -2.30 -0.08 -7.75
CA GLN A 206 -1.04 -0.76 -7.44
C GLN A 206 -0.22 -1.17 -8.67
N ILE A 207 -0.87 -1.68 -9.72
CA ILE A 207 -0.20 -2.31 -10.86
C ILE A 207 -0.18 -1.38 -12.09
N GLY A 208 -1.22 -0.55 -12.27
CA GLY A 208 -1.42 0.23 -13.51
C GLY A 208 -2.04 -0.61 -14.64
N ASP A 209 -2.32 0.02 -15.79
CA ASP A 209 -2.94 -0.66 -16.95
C ASP A 209 -1.93 -1.44 -17.82
N SER A 210 -0.64 -1.13 -17.67
CA SER A 210 0.42 -1.55 -18.59
C SER A 210 0.90 -3.00 -18.39
N GLN A 211 0.33 -3.72 -17.41
CA GLN A 211 0.61 -5.13 -17.13
C GLN A 211 -0.69 -5.92 -16.92
N PRO A 212 -1.34 -6.39 -18.01
CA PRO A 212 -2.64 -7.04 -17.93
C PRO A 212 -2.62 -8.35 -17.14
N ASP A 213 -1.51 -9.10 -17.19
CA ASP A 213 -1.37 -10.37 -16.48
C ASP A 213 -1.33 -10.17 -14.95
N ALA A 214 -0.52 -9.21 -14.48
CA ALA A 214 -0.46 -8.87 -13.07
C ALA A 214 -1.81 -8.33 -12.56
N LEU A 215 -2.51 -7.54 -13.38
CA LEU A 215 -3.83 -7.03 -13.08
C LEU A 215 -4.84 -8.17 -12.92
N ALA A 216 -4.83 -9.17 -13.82
CA ALA A 216 -5.69 -10.35 -13.73
C ALA A 216 -5.44 -11.15 -12.44
N HIS A 217 -4.17 -11.39 -12.09
CA HIS A 217 -3.82 -12.07 -10.83
C HIS A 217 -4.23 -11.29 -9.58
N CYS A 218 -4.22 -9.96 -9.63
CA CYS A 218 -4.71 -9.13 -8.53
C CYS A 218 -6.22 -9.23 -8.36
N LEU A 219 -6.98 -9.20 -9.46
CA LEU A 219 -8.43 -9.35 -9.42
C LEU A 219 -8.84 -10.73 -8.90
N ASP A 220 -8.22 -11.80 -9.41
CA ASP A 220 -8.43 -13.18 -8.97
C ASP A 220 -8.10 -13.37 -7.47
N CYS A 221 -7.02 -12.72 -7.02
CA CYS A 221 -6.64 -12.73 -5.61
C CYS A 221 -7.74 -12.21 -4.70
N PHE A 222 -8.38 -11.12 -5.10
CA PHE A 222 -9.41 -10.53 -4.29
C PHE A 222 -10.76 -11.23 -4.44
N GLU A 223 -11.05 -11.83 -5.60
CA GLU A 223 -12.24 -12.69 -5.79
C GLU A 223 -12.23 -13.88 -4.81
N SER A 224 -11.05 -14.45 -4.57
CA SER A 224 -10.83 -15.47 -3.54
C SER A 224 -10.75 -14.93 -2.10
N LYS A 225 -11.08 -13.64 -1.89
CA LYS A 225 -11.00 -12.91 -0.60
C LYS A 225 -9.58 -12.92 -0.01
N GLY A 226 -8.56 -12.99 -0.88
CA GLY A 226 -7.16 -12.82 -0.52
C GLY A 226 -6.75 -11.36 -0.43
N ILE A 227 -5.50 -11.16 0.00
CA ILE A 227 -4.86 -9.86 0.11
C ILE A 227 -3.75 -9.80 -0.94
N TRP A 228 -3.80 -8.82 -1.84
CA TRP A 228 -2.73 -8.59 -2.80
C TRP A 228 -1.52 -7.91 -2.15
N THR A 229 -0.34 -8.48 -2.33
CA THR A 229 0.91 -7.99 -1.75
C THR A 229 2.02 -7.92 -2.81
N ALA A 230 3.15 -7.29 -2.45
CA ALA A 230 4.32 -7.23 -3.34
C ALA A 230 4.92 -8.61 -3.69
N VAL A 231 4.60 -9.66 -2.93
CA VAL A 231 5.03 -11.04 -3.18
C VAL A 231 3.96 -11.88 -3.88
N GLY A 232 2.81 -11.28 -4.24
CA GLY A 232 1.67 -11.95 -4.86
C GLY A 232 0.44 -12.00 -3.97
N CYS A 233 -0.50 -12.86 -4.32
CA CYS A 233 -1.74 -13.05 -3.57
C CYS A 233 -1.53 -13.88 -2.30
N ILE A 234 -2.07 -13.41 -1.17
CA ILE A 234 -2.16 -14.22 0.06
C ILE A 234 -3.64 -14.52 0.33
N PRO A 235 -4.13 -15.74 0.05
CA PRO A 235 -5.51 -16.11 0.31
C PRO A 235 -5.78 -16.16 1.82
N LYS A 236 -7.04 -16.01 2.24
CA LYS A 236 -7.42 -16.12 3.66
C LYS A 236 -7.71 -17.54 4.13
N GLU A 237 -7.83 -18.49 3.19
CA GLU A 237 -8.16 -19.87 3.53
C GLU A 237 -6.95 -20.62 4.09
N PRO A 238 -7.07 -21.28 5.26
CA PRO A 238 -5.92 -21.88 5.95
C PRO A 238 -5.20 -22.93 5.10
N LYS A 239 -5.92 -23.64 4.23
CA LYS A 239 -5.34 -24.62 3.31
C LYS A 239 -4.50 -23.96 2.21
N GLN A 240 -5.01 -22.88 1.61
CA GLN A 240 -4.34 -22.20 0.51
C GLN A 240 -3.15 -21.34 1.00
N ILE A 241 -3.25 -20.77 2.21
CA ILE A 241 -2.15 -20.03 2.85
C ILE A 241 -0.88 -20.87 2.93
N VAL A 242 -1.00 -22.13 3.35
CA VAL A 242 0.14 -23.03 3.49
C VAL A 242 0.80 -23.28 2.14
N SER A 243 0.02 -23.53 1.09
CA SER A 243 0.54 -23.72 -0.27
C SER A 243 1.28 -22.48 -0.76
N THR A 244 0.70 -21.29 -0.61
CA THR A 244 1.31 -20.02 -1.03
C THR A 244 2.62 -19.74 -0.29
N ILE A 245 2.67 -19.98 1.03
CA ILE A 245 3.89 -19.78 1.82
C ILE A 245 5.00 -20.74 1.39
N ILE A 246 4.65 -22.00 1.10
CA ILE A 246 5.61 -23.00 0.61
C ILE A 246 6.17 -22.57 -0.75
N GLU A 247 5.32 -22.12 -1.68
CA GLU A 247 5.73 -21.65 -3.01
C GLU A 247 6.66 -20.43 -2.93
N ILE A 248 6.31 -19.42 -2.15
CA ILE A 248 7.16 -18.23 -1.94
C ILE A 248 8.49 -18.65 -1.29
N GLY A 249 8.44 -19.53 -0.30
CA GLY A 249 9.63 -20.07 0.36
C GLY A 249 10.55 -20.83 -0.59
N LEU A 250 9.99 -21.58 -1.54
CA LEU A 250 10.73 -22.30 -2.57
C LEU A 250 11.46 -21.33 -3.52
N ILE A 251 10.78 -20.29 -4.00
CA ILE A 251 11.39 -19.28 -4.87
C ILE A 251 12.56 -18.59 -4.17
N ILE A 252 12.36 -18.15 -2.92
CA ILE A 252 13.40 -17.46 -2.14
C ILE A 252 14.59 -18.40 -1.85
N SER A 253 14.32 -19.63 -1.42
CA SER A 253 15.39 -20.60 -1.13
C SER A 253 16.19 -20.96 -2.38
N GLY A 254 15.52 -21.15 -3.52
CA GLY A 254 16.15 -21.42 -4.81
C GLY A 254 17.07 -20.27 -5.25
N ALA A 255 16.60 -19.03 -5.11
CA ALA A 255 17.41 -17.85 -5.42
C ALA A 255 18.67 -17.74 -4.53
N ILE A 256 18.54 -18.02 -3.22
CA ILE A 256 19.67 -17.99 -2.28
C ILE A 256 20.71 -19.07 -2.64
N VAL A 257 20.25 -20.29 -2.93
CA VAL A 257 21.14 -21.40 -3.34
C VAL A 257 21.87 -21.05 -4.64
N LEU A 258 21.16 -20.50 -5.62
CA LEU A 258 21.75 -20.08 -6.89
C LEU A 258 22.86 -19.04 -6.68
N ILE A 259 22.63 -18.03 -5.83
CA ILE A 259 23.64 -17.01 -5.51
C ILE A 259 24.87 -17.63 -4.80
N MET A 260 24.66 -18.58 -3.88
CA MET A 260 25.77 -19.25 -3.20
C MET A 260 26.62 -20.10 -4.14
N ILE A 261 25.99 -20.82 -5.09
CA ILE A 261 26.70 -21.60 -6.10
C ILE A 261 27.50 -20.68 -7.02
N LEU A 262 26.92 -19.57 -7.49
CA LEU A 262 27.63 -18.59 -8.30
C LEU A 262 28.82 -17.97 -7.57
N ALA A 263 28.66 -17.63 -6.30
CA ALA A 263 29.76 -17.11 -5.47
C ALA A 263 30.89 -18.14 -5.32
N GLY A 264 30.55 -19.41 -5.08
CA GLY A 264 31.52 -20.50 -5.01
C GLY A 264 32.24 -20.75 -6.34
N ALA A 265 31.50 -20.74 -7.46
CA ALA A 265 32.07 -20.91 -8.80
C ALA A 265 33.03 -19.78 -9.18
N PHE A 266 32.68 -18.53 -8.85
CA PHE A 266 33.55 -17.37 -9.07
C PHE A 266 34.81 -17.44 -8.21
N MET A 267 34.67 -17.86 -6.95
CA MET A 267 35.81 -18.05 -6.05
C MET A 267 36.74 -19.17 -6.54
N LEU A 268 36.20 -20.27 -7.06
CA LEU A 268 36.99 -21.35 -7.65
C LEU A 268 37.76 -20.86 -8.88
N SER A 269 37.10 -20.10 -9.76
CA SER A 269 37.72 -19.58 -10.99
C SER A 269 38.81 -18.53 -10.72
N THR A 270 38.65 -17.71 -9.67
CA THR A 270 39.62 -16.66 -9.30
C THR A 270 40.71 -17.13 -8.33
N SER A 271 40.71 -18.41 -7.93
CA SER A 271 41.65 -18.93 -6.92
C SER A 271 43.11 -19.01 -7.39
N GLN A 272 43.43 -18.87 -8.69
CA GLN A 272 44.80 -18.87 -9.23
C GLN A 272 45.70 -20.03 -8.74
N GLY A 273 45.11 -21.15 -8.31
CA GLY A 273 45.84 -22.28 -7.74
C GLY A 273 46.13 -22.22 -6.23
N ASP A 274 45.63 -21.23 -5.49
CA ASP A 274 45.68 -21.23 -4.02
C ASP A 274 44.81 -22.38 -3.47
N PRO A 275 45.42 -23.38 -2.79
CA PRO A 275 44.70 -24.55 -2.28
C PRO A 275 43.66 -24.17 -1.22
N LYS A 276 43.88 -23.08 -0.47
CA LYS A 276 42.98 -22.64 0.59
C LYS A 276 41.68 -22.08 0.02
N LYS A 277 41.78 -21.23 -1.01
CA LYS A 277 40.62 -20.62 -1.68
C LYS A 277 39.81 -21.64 -2.46
N THR A 278 40.49 -22.60 -3.08
CA THR A 278 39.88 -23.73 -3.77
C THR A 278 39.08 -24.61 -2.81
N GLN A 279 39.61 -24.88 -1.61
CA GLN A 279 38.92 -25.68 -0.61
C GLN A 279 37.69 -24.96 -0.05
N GLU A 280 37.83 -23.68 0.30
CA GLU A 280 36.70 -22.85 0.75
C GLU A 280 35.56 -22.80 -0.29
N ALA A 281 35.88 -22.66 -1.58
CA ALA A 281 34.90 -22.65 -2.66
C ALA A 281 34.15 -23.99 -2.78
N LYS A 282 34.86 -25.12 -2.67
CA LYS A 282 34.27 -26.46 -2.72
C LYS A 282 33.33 -26.70 -1.53
N GLU A 283 33.73 -26.30 -0.33
CA GLU A 283 32.90 -26.42 0.87
C GLU A 283 31.62 -25.57 0.77
N LEU A 284 31.73 -24.36 0.20
CA LEU A 284 30.58 -23.49 -0.03
C LEU A 284 29.59 -24.10 -1.02
N ILE A 285 30.07 -24.63 -2.16
CA ILE A 285 29.20 -25.27 -3.16
C ILE A 285 28.56 -26.53 -2.57
N THR A 286 29.35 -27.36 -1.89
CA THR A 286 28.86 -28.62 -1.31
C THR A 286 27.79 -28.37 -0.25
N SER A 287 28.01 -27.40 0.64
CA SER A 287 27.01 -27.03 1.65
C SER A 287 25.72 -26.48 1.03
N ALA A 288 25.81 -25.69 -0.05
CA ALA A 288 24.64 -25.21 -0.78
C ALA A 288 23.84 -26.35 -1.44
N ILE A 289 24.53 -27.33 -2.05
CA ILE A 289 23.90 -28.52 -2.65
C ILE A 289 23.21 -29.37 -1.57
N ILE A 290 23.86 -29.61 -0.44
CA ILE A 290 23.28 -30.37 0.67
C ILE A 290 22.03 -29.68 1.21
N GLY A 291 22.06 -28.35 1.35
CA GLY A 291 20.90 -27.55 1.76
C GLY A 291 19.73 -27.68 0.78
N LEU A 292 19.99 -27.60 -0.53
CA LEU A 292 18.97 -27.78 -1.55
C LEU A 292 18.37 -29.19 -1.51
N LEU A 293 19.23 -30.21 -1.41
CA LEU A 293 18.82 -31.61 -1.28
C LEU A 293 17.92 -31.83 -0.06
N PHE A 294 18.25 -31.19 1.06
CA PHE A 294 17.45 -31.26 2.28
C PHE A 294 16.05 -30.67 2.10
N VAL A 295 15.92 -29.51 1.42
CA VAL A 295 14.61 -28.90 1.13
C VAL A 295 13.77 -29.81 0.24
N ILE A 296 14.36 -30.35 -0.83
CA ILE A 296 13.65 -31.28 -1.74
C ILE A 296 13.15 -32.51 -0.98
N PHE A 297 14.01 -33.14 -0.18
CA PHE A 297 13.61 -34.30 0.62
C PHE A 297 12.53 -33.97 1.66
N SER A 298 12.63 -32.81 2.31
CA SER A 298 11.64 -32.35 3.28
C SER A 298 10.24 -32.28 2.65
N ILE A 299 10.14 -31.69 1.45
CA ILE A 299 8.87 -31.55 0.74
C ILE A 299 8.34 -32.92 0.28
N THR A 300 9.21 -33.79 -0.26
CA THR A 300 8.81 -35.14 -0.67
C THR A 300 8.25 -35.94 0.51
N ILE A 301 8.86 -35.85 1.69
CA ILE A 301 8.37 -36.52 2.90
C ILE A 301 7.03 -35.91 3.34
N LEU A 302 6.89 -34.59 3.31
CA LEU A 302 5.64 -33.90 3.66
C LEU A 302 4.50 -34.29 2.71
N GLN A 303 4.76 -34.38 1.41
CA GLN A 303 3.78 -34.83 0.42
C GLN A 303 3.42 -36.31 0.63
N PHE A 304 4.40 -37.17 0.89
CA PHE A 304 4.17 -38.59 1.13
C PHE A 304 3.24 -38.82 2.33
N ILE A 305 3.51 -38.13 3.45
CA ILE A 305 2.69 -38.24 4.67
C ILE A 305 1.34 -37.52 4.49
N GLY A 306 1.34 -36.31 3.91
CA GLY A 306 0.13 -35.51 3.72
C GLY A 306 -0.91 -36.15 2.80
N VAL A 307 -0.47 -36.81 1.73
CA VAL A 307 -1.36 -37.51 0.78
C VAL A 307 -1.75 -38.89 1.31
N SER A 308 -0.78 -39.67 1.80
CA SER A 308 -1.03 -41.08 2.16
C SER A 308 -1.73 -41.27 3.51
N VAL A 309 -1.50 -40.36 4.46
CA VAL A 309 -2.03 -40.49 5.83
C VAL A 309 -3.25 -39.59 6.06
N LEU A 310 -3.19 -38.35 5.59
CA LEU A 310 -4.23 -37.33 5.85
C LEU A 310 -5.22 -37.15 4.69
N LYS A 311 -5.03 -37.83 3.55
CA LYS A 311 -5.90 -37.75 2.36
C LYS A 311 -6.36 -36.32 2.04
N ILE A 312 -5.46 -35.33 2.13
CA ILE A 312 -5.81 -33.95 1.80
C ILE A 312 -5.71 -33.81 0.27
N PRO A 313 -6.83 -33.65 -0.46
CA PRO A 313 -6.78 -33.45 -1.91
C PRO A 313 -6.09 -32.11 -2.20
N GLY A 314 -5.12 -32.06 -3.11
CA GLY A 314 -4.48 -30.82 -3.58
C GLY A 314 -3.00 -30.61 -3.19
N PHE A 315 -2.31 -31.60 -2.65
CA PHE A 315 -0.84 -31.59 -2.58
C PHE A 315 -0.29 -32.40 -3.77
N GLY A 316 -0.07 -31.76 -4.91
CA GLY A 316 0.56 -32.39 -6.08
C GLY A 316 -0.20 -32.24 -7.40
N GLU A 317 -0.58 -31.01 -7.74
CA GLU A 317 -0.72 -30.53 -9.13
C GLU A 317 0.15 -29.29 -9.30
#